data_AF-A0AAD5GY75-F1
#
_entry.id   AF-A0AAD5GY75-F1
#
_cell.length_a   1.000
_cell.length_b   1.000
_cell.length_c   1.000
_cell.angle_alpha   90.00
_cell.angle_beta   90.00
_cell.angle_gamma   90.00
#
_symmetry.space_group_name_H-M   'P 1'
#
loop_
_entity.id
_entity.type
_entity.pdbx_description
1 polymer ?
#
loop_
_entity_poly.entity_id
_entity_poly.type
_entity_poly.pdbx_seq_one_letter_code
_entity_poly.pdbx_strand_id
1 'polypeptide(L)'
;MDTSTSLPAGSLFGIPIRLSYTLPLLFVVALLAEAFSSWAAFGWAALMYGPILLGTVLIHELGHALAARRVGGHADGILLWPLGGLAYVGHDCGPKADLWIALAGPLTHIPQFLVWFAILFPVYHAAYGSWDISLSIPYPDLHFGLAVVAGACQLNIGLVLFNLFLPAFPLDGGRILADLLLLRGVSPETAAKITASLATLLGAGVVAIGIWRTLVASVASVLTIAVGVWMLYVTVQLWECIRSGTVRQHPLFRVAAADAGSGGAGGSSAPLPAVGAGSGYQRYGGEGSVLLSTVAANQYPSPSMPHYSCCTCAAQFAEAAAPPAACPICSDDRQYVAPSGQAWATKEELQELHRCTLAEVEPGVLGIGVEPKLAIGQQAYLVQAPGGNVLWDCVGVCHPDIVADVEAAGGIAAIAISHPHFYNACVDWAEAFDCKVLLHAADRQWVTRPSPRLEFWEGDERQLGAGLRLMRLGGHFPGSCVLLWEAARDGKGVMFTGDTIFPVPSGGVSFMYSFPNLLPLPADQIARIGRRLEGCAFDRMYAAFAHTRIKAGAAQQVQQAVRKYCGLLDGSVQRAYI
;
A
#
# COMPACT_ATOMS: atom_id res chain seq x y z
N MET A 1 1.41 -8.72 -1.63
CA MET A 1 1.77 -10.14 -1.41
C MET A 1 2.84 -10.52 -2.41
N ASP A 2 4.04 -10.91 -1.95
CA ASP A 2 5.13 -11.35 -2.84
C ASP A 2 4.81 -12.75 -3.41
N THR A 3 4.74 -12.85 -4.73
CA THR A 3 4.41 -14.10 -5.44
C THR A 3 5.65 -14.91 -5.82
N SER A 4 6.86 -14.37 -5.67
CA SER A 4 8.10 -15.00 -6.12
C SER A 4 8.52 -16.21 -5.27
N THR A 5 8.10 -16.24 -4.00
CA THR A 5 8.48 -17.24 -3.00
C THR A 5 7.35 -18.20 -2.59
N SER A 6 6.25 -18.24 -3.35
CA SER A 6 5.07 -19.04 -3.00
C SER A 6 4.33 -19.63 -4.20
N LEU A 7 3.64 -20.75 -3.99
CA LEU A 7 2.77 -21.42 -4.95
C LEU A 7 1.29 -21.11 -4.67
N PRO A 8 0.44 -20.94 -5.70
CA PRO A 8 -1.00 -20.80 -5.52
C PRO A 8 -1.61 -22.12 -5.00
N ALA A 9 -2.50 -22.01 -4.02
CA ALA A 9 -3.23 -23.13 -3.42
C ALA A 9 -4.76 -22.96 -3.47
N GLY A 10 -5.24 -22.08 -4.35
CA GLY A 10 -6.66 -21.83 -4.58
C GLY A 10 -7.13 -20.51 -3.97
N SER A 11 -8.44 -20.41 -3.75
CA SER A 11 -9.05 -19.25 -3.11
C SER A 11 -10.28 -19.66 -2.31
N LEU A 12 -10.51 -19.02 -1.16
CA LEU A 12 -11.70 -19.20 -0.34
C LEU A 12 -12.35 -17.84 -0.11
N PHE A 13 -13.68 -17.76 -0.28
CA PHE A 13 -14.43 -16.49 -0.19
C PHE A 13 -13.86 -15.36 -1.08
N GLY A 14 -13.25 -15.71 -2.21
CA GLY A 14 -12.58 -14.74 -3.09
C GLY A 14 -11.30 -14.14 -2.49
N ILE A 15 -10.66 -14.82 -1.54
CA ILE A 15 -9.35 -14.48 -0.98
C ILE A 15 -8.33 -15.49 -1.54
N PRO A 16 -7.31 -15.06 -2.30
CA PRO A 16 -6.27 -15.94 -2.81
C PRO A 16 -5.47 -16.60 -1.68
N ILE A 17 -5.23 -17.90 -1.76
CA ILE A 17 -4.43 -18.66 -0.79
C ILE A 17 -3.15 -19.11 -1.47
N ARG A 18 -2.00 -18.94 -0.80
CA ARG A 18 -0.69 -19.36 -1.29
C ARG A 18 0.09 -20.11 -0.22
N LEU A 19 0.97 -21.00 -0.66
CA LEU A 19 1.88 -21.76 0.20
C LEU A 19 3.32 -21.33 -0.07
N SER A 20 4.07 -21.00 0.97
CA SER A 20 5.50 -20.73 0.85
C SER A 20 6.28 -21.96 0.37
N TYR A 21 7.28 -21.78 -0.49
CA TYR A 21 8.22 -22.86 -0.85
C TYR A 21 9.02 -23.40 0.34
N THR A 22 9.13 -22.62 1.43
CA THR A 22 9.81 -23.05 2.65
C THR A 22 8.94 -23.95 3.53
N LEU A 23 7.62 -23.99 3.30
CA LEU A 23 6.67 -24.76 4.09
C LEU A 23 7.04 -26.25 4.14
N PRO A 24 7.29 -26.97 3.02
CA PRO A 24 7.61 -28.40 3.06
C PRO A 24 8.89 -28.72 3.83
N LEU A 25 9.86 -27.82 3.90
CA LEU A 25 11.15 -28.08 4.55
C LEU A 25 10.99 -28.26 6.07
N LEU A 26 10.24 -27.38 6.73
CA LEU A 26 9.99 -27.50 8.17
C LEU A 26 9.22 -28.79 8.49
N PHE A 27 8.26 -29.12 7.62
CA PHE A 27 7.47 -30.34 7.71
C PHE A 27 8.30 -31.60 7.62
N VAL A 28 9.18 -31.68 6.62
CA VAL A 28 10.08 -32.82 6.46
C VAL A 28 10.96 -32.99 7.69
N VAL A 29 11.51 -31.90 8.25
CA VAL A 29 12.32 -31.96 9.47
C VAL A 29 11.50 -32.47 10.67
N ALA A 30 10.29 -31.93 10.88
CA ALA A 30 9.42 -32.35 11.99
C ALA A 30 8.99 -33.82 11.87
N LEU A 31 8.68 -34.28 10.65
CA LEU A 31 8.28 -35.67 10.40
C LEU A 31 9.45 -36.65 10.48
N LEU A 32 10.64 -36.26 10.04
CA LEU A 32 11.84 -37.09 10.15
C LEU A 32 12.21 -37.35 11.61
N ALA A 33 12.00 -36.39 12.51
CA ALA A 33 12.23 -36.60 13.95
C ALA A 33 11.36 -37.74 14.51
N GLU A 34 10.11 -37.84 14.06
CA GLU A 34 9.16 -38.86 14.51
C GLU A 34 9.30 -40.19 13.75
N ALA A 35 9.84 -40.17 12.53
CA ALA A 35 10.03 -41.36 11.69
C ALA A 35 10.91 -42.44 12.35
N PHE A 36 11.78 -42.04 13.29
CA PHE A 36 12.64 -42.95 14.04
C PHE A 36 12.01 -43.46 15.36
N SER A 37 10.81 -43.00 15.72
CA SER A 37 10.13 -43.41 16.95
C SER A 37 9.17 -44.59 16.72
N SER A 38 8.07 -44.39 15.98
CA SER A 38 7.13 -45.43 15.55
C SER A 38 6.33 -44.99 14.33
N TRP A 39 5.72 -45.95 13.61
CA TRP A 39 4.82 -45.64 12.49
C TRP A 39 3.58 -44.86 12.95
N ALA A 40 3.07 -45.10 14.16
CA ALA A 40 1.91 -44.37 14.67
C ALA A 40 2.29 -42.94 15.07
N ALA A 41 3.46 -42.73 15.67
CA ALA A 41 3.98 -41.40 15.97
C ALA A 41 4.21 -40.58 14.69
N PHE A 42 4.84 -41.18 13.67
CA PHE A 42 4.98 -40.57 12.36
C PHE A 42 3.63 -40.21 11.73
N GLY A 43 2.67 -41.15 11.71
CA GLY A 43 1.33 -40.92 11.17
C GLY A 43 0.57 -39.81 11.91
N TRP A 44 0.73 -39.75 13.23
CA TRP A 44 0.09 -38.74 14.08
C TRP A 44 0.68 -37.37 13.76
N ALA A 45 2.00 -37.27 13.69
CA ALA A 45 2.70 -36.03 13.34
C ALA A 45 2.36 -35.56 11.92
N ALA A 46 2.25 -36.49 10.96
CA ALA A 46 1.85 -36.18 9.58
C ALA A 46 0.45 -35.57 9.50
N LEU A 47 -0.53 -36.12 10.24
CA LEU A 47 -1.89 -35.58 10.30
C LEU A 47 -1.96 -34.26 11.08
N MET A 48 -1.32 -34.22 12.26
CA MET A 48 -1.39 -33.09 13.17
C MET A 48 -0.69 -31.86 12.60
N TYR A 49 0.57 -32.00 12.20
CA TYR A 49 1.28 -30.88 11.60
C TYR A 49 0.72 -30.58 10.22
N GLY A 50 0.32 -31.58 9.43
CA GLY A 50 -0.07 -31.38 8.03
C GLY A 50 -1.45 -30.75 7.90
N PRO A 51 -2.47 -31.54 7.55
CA PRO A 51 -3.80 -31.02 7.27
C PRO A 51 -4.43 -30.32 8.49
N ILE A 52 -4.21 -30.81 9.72
CA ILE A 52 -4.91 -30.28 10.91
C ILE A 52 -4.37 -28.89 11.28
N LEU A 53 -3.06 -28.74 11.49
CA LEU A 53 -2.47 -27.44 11.83
C LEU A 53 -2.62 -26.45 10.68
N LEU A 54 -2.34 -26.82 9.42
CA LEU A 54 -2.48 -25.90 8.29
C LEU A 54 -3.93 -25.47 8.09
N GLY A 55 -4.89 -26.39 8.21
CA GLY A 55 -6.31 -26.08 8.15
C GLY A 55 -6.74 -25.16 9.30
N THR A 56 -6.26 -25.43 10.51
CA THR A 56 -6.57 -24.63 11.71
C THR A 56 -6.04 -23.20 11.59
N VAL A 57 -4.79 -23.04 11.15
CA VAL A 57 -4.16 -21.73 10.90
C VAL A 57 -4.83 -21.01 9.74
N LEU A 58 -5.19 -21.72 8.65
CA LEU A 58 -5.91 -21.11 7.54
C LEU A 58 -7.27 -20.54 7.98
N ILE A 59 -8.02 -21.27 8.80
CA ILE A 59 -9.31 -20.79 9.36
C ILE A 59 -9.08 -19.57 10.26
N HIS A 60 -8.01 -19.56 11.04
CA HIS A 60 -7.59 -18.40 11.84
C HIS A 60 -7.33 -17.17 10.96
N GLU A 61 -6.50 -17.29 9.91
CA GLU A 61 -6.22 -16.19 8.98
C GLU A 61 -7.47 -15.73 8.22
N LEU A 62 -8.36 -16.66 7.87
CA LEU A 62 -9.67 -16.32 7.30
C LEU A 62 -10.53 -15.52 8.28
N GLY A 63 -10.42 -15.78 9.58
CA GLY A 63 -11.05 -14.98 10.64
C GLY A 63 -10.66 -13.51 10.53
N HIS A 64 -9.37 -13.21 10.46
CA HIS A 64 -8.86 -11.84 10.24
C HIS A 64 -9.35 -11.24 8.92
N ALA A 65 -9.22 -11.98 7.82
CA ALA A 65 -9.58 -11.50 6.49
C ALA A 65 -11.07 -11.17 6.35
N LEU A 66 -11.95 -12.02 6.91
CA LEU A 66 -13.39 -11.79 6.89
C LEU A 66 -13.80 -10.66 7.84
N ALA A 67 -13.14 -10.52 8.99
CA ALA A 67 -13.37 -9.39 9.89
C ALA A 67 -12.96 -8.06 9.25
N ALA A 68 -11.81 -8.02 8.55
CA ALA A 68 -11.34 -6.84 7.83
C ALA A 68 -12.35 -6.40 6.75
N ARG A 69 -12.88 -7.34 5.96
CA ARG A 69 -13.94 -7.04 4.99
C ARG A 69 -15.22 -6.53 5.63
N ARG A 70 -15.60 -7.05 6.81
CA ARG A 70 -16.82 -6.62 7.51
C ARG A 70 -16.76 -5.19 8.04
N VAL A 71 -15.57 -4.70 8.39
CA VAL A 71 -15.40 -3.31 8.82
C VAL A 71 -15.22 -2.36 7.64
N GLY A 72 -15.35 -2.82 6.39
CA GLY A 72 -15.19 -2.00 5.18
C GLY A 72 -13.77 -1.96 4.62
N GLY A 73 -12.86 -2.81 5.14
CA GLY A 73 -11.52 -3.00 4.62
C GLY A 73 -11.44 -4.02 3.46
N HIS A 74 -10.22 -4.37 3.08
CA HIS A 74 -9.91 -5.36 2.05
C HIS A 74 -9.05 -6.51 2.59
N ALA A 75 -9.07 -7.62 1.85
CA ALA A 75 -8.24 -8.80 2.12
C ALA A 75 -7.66 -9.31 0.80
N ASP A 76 -6.35 -9.16 0.64
CA ASP A 76 -5.64 -9.32 -0.65
C ASP A 76 -5.10 -10.73 -0.85
N GLY A 77 -4.96 -11.50 0.23
CA GLY A 77 -4.54 -12.90 0.18
C GLY A 77 -4.09 -13.45 1.54
N ILE A 78 -3.91 -14.76 1.60
CA ILE A 78 -3.37 -15.47 2.76
C ILE A 78 -2.15 -16.29 2.30
N LEU A 79 -1.02 -16.12 2.99
CA LEU A 79 0.19 -16.92 2.80
C LEU A 79 0.37 -17.87 3.99
N LEU A 80 0.33 -19.18 3.74
CA LEU A 80 0.74 -20.17 4.74
C LEU A 80 2.25 -20.42 4.61
N TRP A 81 2.96 -20.32 5.72
CA TRP A 81 4.41 -20.40 5.78
C TRP A 81 4.87 -21.16 7.04
N PRO A 82 6.15 -21.57 7.16
CA PRO A 82 6.62 -22.46 8.23
C PRO A 82 6.21 -22.08 9.66
N LEU A 83 6.11 -20.79 9.97
CA LEU A 83 5.79 -20.33 11.33
C LEU A 83 4.31 -19.95 11.52
N GLY A 84 3.43 -20.22 10.55
CA GLY A 84 2.00 -19.97 10.66
C GLY A 84 1.35 -19.47 9.36
N GLY A 85 0.47 -18.49 9.50
CA GLY A 85 -0.20 -17.82 8.39
C GLY A 85 0.13 -16.32 8.39
N LEU A 86 -0.07 -15.68 7.24
CA LEU A 86 -0.06 -14.23 7.10
C LEU A 86 -1.26 -13.82 6.24
N ALA A 87 -2.26 -13.21 6.87
CA ALA A 87 -3.33 -12.52 6.16
C ALA A 87 -2.90 -11.11 5.76
N TYR A 88 -2.92 -10.82 4.45
CA TYR A 88 -2.71 -9.48 3.93
C TYR A 88 -4.05 -8.73 3.93
N VAL A 89 -4.28 -7.97 5.00
CA VAL A 89 -5.52 -7.21 5.23
C VAL A 89 -5.22 -5.73 5.40
N GLY A 90 -6.16 -4.87 4.99
CA GLY A 90 -6.04 -3.41 5.15
C GLY A 90 -7.40 -2.75 5.38
N HIS A 91 -7.42 -1.72 6.22
CA HIS A 91 -8.62 -0.92 6.52
C HIS A 91 -8.23 0.45 7.06
N ASP A 92 -9.16 1.41 7.00
CA ASP A 92 -8.98 2.78 7.50
C ASP A 92 -9.87 3.10 8.72
N CYS A 93 -10.55 2.09 9.25
CA CYS A 93 -11.39 2.21 10.44
C CYS A 93 -10.49 2.15 11.68
N GLY A 94 -10.55 3.13 12.58
CA GLY A 94 -9.61 3.29 13.71
C GLY A 94 -9.54 2.10 14.72
N PRO A 95 -8.92 2.28 15.90
CA PRO A 95 -8.45 1.18 16.76
C PRO A 95 -9.50 0.15 17.22
N LYS A 96 -10.79 0.51 17.20
CA LYS A 96 -11.87 -0.46 17.48
C LYS A 96 -11.97 -1.54 16.42
N ALA A 97 -11.77 -1.16 15.16
CA ALA A 97 -11.78 -2.09 14.04
C ALA A 97 -10.50 -2.94 14.02
N ASP A 98 -9.32 -2.36 14.26
CA ASP A 98 -8.07 -3.12 14.48
C ASP A 98 -8.27 -4.18 15.56
N LEU A 99 -8.81 -3.78 16.73
CA LEU A 99 -9.05 -4.69 17.85
C LEU A 99 -9.99 -5.84 17.46
N TRP A 100 -11.09 -5.53 16.75
CA TRP A 100 -12.02 -6.55 16.30
C TRP A 100 -11.36 -7.52 15.32
N ILE A 101 -10.57 -7.02 14.37
CA ILE A 101 -9.83 -7.85 13.42
C ILE A 101 -8.82 -8.72 14.15
N ALA A 102 -8.03 -8.17 15.06
CA ALA A 102 -7.03 -8.90 15.84
C ALA A 102 -7.67 -9.98 16.73
N LEU A 103 -8.88 -9.76 17.24
CA LEU A 103 -9.63 -10.77 17.99
C LEU A 103 -10.24 -11.85 17.09
N ALA A 104 -10.63 -11.52 15.86
CA ALA A 104 -11.40 -12.41 15.00
C ALA A 104 -10.66 -13.71 14.65
N GLY A 105 -9.36 -13.66 14.38
CA GLY A 105 -8.54 -14.86 14.12
C GLY A 105 -8.50 -15.81 15.32
N PRO A 106 -8.02 -15.38 16.49
CA PRO A 106 -7.98 -16.19 17.71
C PRO A 106 -9.35 -16.78 18.09
N LEU A 107 -10.43 -16.00 17.95
CA LEU A 107 -11.78 -16.46 18.28
C LEU A 107 -12.27 -17.61 17.39
N THR A 108 -11.70 -17.81 16.20
CA THR A 108 -12.03 -18.97 15.35
C THR A 108 -11.63 -20.31 15.96
N HIS A 109 -10.71 -20.34 16.93
CA HIS A 109 -10.31 -21.59 17.59
C HIS A 109 -11.39 -22.14 18.53
N ILE A 110 -12.32 -21.31 19.01
CA ILE A 110 -13.43 -21.74 19.87
C ILE A 110 -14.36 -22.71 19.13
N PRO A 111 -14.98 -22.34 17.98
CA PRO A 111 -15.81 -23.28 17.24
C PRO A 111 -15.02 -24.49 16.72
N GLN A 112 -13.75 -24.32 16.35
CA GLN A 112 -12.90 -25.45 15.97
C GLN A 112 -12.68 -26.43 17.13
N PHE A 113 -12.39 -25.93 18.33
CA PHE A 113 -12.31 -26.75 19.53
C PHE A 113 -13.61 -27.49 19.81
N LEU A 114 -14.76 -26.80 19.74
CA LEU A 114 -16.06 -27.42 19.98
C LEU A 114 -16.36 -28.56 19.00
N VAL A 115 -15.98 -28.40 17.74
CA VAL A 115 -16.10 -29.46 16.72
C VAL A 115 -15.23 -30.66 17.08
N TRP A 116 -13.95 -30.45 17.40
CA TRP A 116 -13.05 -31.55 17.79
C TRP A 116 -13.47 -32.21 19.11
N PHE A 117 -13.95 -31.44 20.07
CA PHE A 117 -14.44 -31.93 21.35
C PHE A 117 -15.72 -32.76 21.21
N ALA A 118 -16.63 -32.35 20.31
CA ALA A 118 -17.82 -33.14 19.98
C ALA A 118 -17.44 -34.49 19.33
N ILE A 119 -16.39 -34.52 18.51
CA ILE A 119 -15.85 -35.76 17.93
C ILE A 119 -15.15 -36.61 19.00
N LEU A 120 -14.49 -35.97 19.98
CA LEU A 120 -13.78 -36.66 21.05
C LEU A 120 -14.71 -37.53 21.89
N PHE A 121 -15.94 -37.07 22.14
CA PHE A 121 -16.91 -37.73 23.01
C PHE A 121 -17.20 -39.21 22.63
N PRO A 122 -17.66 -39.53 21.39
CA PRO A 122 -17.86 -40.93 20.98
C PRO A 122 -16.56 -41.70 20.81
N VAL A 123 -15.46 -41.05 20.39
CA VAL A 123 -14.17 -41.72 20.17
C VAL A 123 -13.54 -42.16 21.49
N TYR A 124 -13.64 -41.33 22.53
CA TYR A 124 -13.15 -41.63 23.88
C TYR A 124 -13.94 -42.77 24.51
N HIS A 125 -15.27 -42.74 24.41
CA HIS A 125 -16.12 -43.80 24.91
C HIS A 125 -15.86 -45.15 24.21
N ALA A 126 -15.66 -45.15 22.89
CA ALA A 126 -15.31 -46.35 22.15
C ALA A 126 -13.96 -46.96 22.60
N ALA A 127 -13.02 -46.12 23.02
CA ALA A 127 -11.69 -46.57 23.46
C ALA A 127 -11.66 -47.06 24.91
N TYR A 128 -12.35 -46.37 25.84
CA TYR A 128 -12.23 -46.60 27.28
C TYR A 128 -13.52 -47.06 27.97
N GLY A 129 -14.65 -47.09 27.26
CA GLY A 129 -15.97 -47.41 27.83
C GLY A 129 -16.46 -46.36 28.84
N SER A 130 -15.80 -45.22 28.96
CA SER A 130 -16.09 -44.15 29.91
C SER A 130 -16.46 -42.85 29.20
N TRP A 131 -17.20 -41.99 29.90
CA TRP A 131 -17.53 -40.63 29.44
C TRP A 131 -16.74 -39.56 30.19
N ASP A 132 -15.82 -39.98 31.05
CA ASP A 132 -14.95 -39.11 31.83
C ASP A 132 -13.74 -38.70 30.97
N ILE A 133 -13.95 -37.71 30.11
CA ILE A 133 -12.99 -37.33 29.07
C ILE A 133 -11.74 -36.71 29.69
N SER A 134 -10.60 -37.31 29.37
CA SER A 134 -9.29 -36.70 29.57
C SER A 134 -8.71 -36.23 28.23
N LEU A 135 -8.27 -34.97 28.17
CA LEU A 135 -7.49 -34.47 27.04
C LEU A 135 -6.05 -34.95 27.07
N SER A 136 -5.55 -35.41 28.22
CA SER A 136 -4.18 -35.90 28.40
C SER A 136 -4.08 -37.37 28.00
N ILE A 137 -4.10 -37.62 26.69
CA ILE A 137 -4.12 -38.98 26.13
C ILE A 137 -2.68 -39.43 25.85
N PRO A 138 -2.19 -40.50 26.52
CA PRO A 138 -0.81 -40.95 26.37
C PRO A 138 -0.59 -41.68 25.04
N TYR A 139 0.53 -41.35 24.37
CA TYR A 139 1.17 -41.95 23.18
C TYR A 139 0.27 -42.46 22.02
N PRO A 140 0.52 -42.04 20.76
CA PRO A 140 -0.31 -42.40 19.60
C PRO A 140 -0.46 -43.90 19.32
N ASP A 141 0.46 -44.74 19.82
CA ASP A 141 0.50 -46.18 19.53
C ASP A 141 -0.68 -46.98 20.11
N LEU A 142 -1.31 -46.51 21.20
CA LEU A 142 -2.37 -47.26 21.87
C LEU A 142 -3.77 -46.96 21.26
N HIS A 143 -4.06 -45.69 21.00
CA HIS A 143 -5.34 -45.24 20.43
C HIS A 143 -5.11 -44.09 19.45
N PHE A 144 -4.60 -44.41 18.26
CA PHE A 144 -4.22 -43.41 17.25
C PHE A 144 -5.28 -42.35 16.96
N GLY A 145 -6.51 -42.75 16.61
CA GLY A 145 -7.58 -41.81 16.28
C GLY A 145 -7.95 -40.91 17.46
N LEU A 146 -7.92 -41.46 18.67
CA LEU A 146 -8.17 -40.72 19.89
C LEU A 146 -7.06 -39.69 20.17
N ALA A 147 -5.80 -40.07 19.97
CA ALA A 147 -4.65 -39.18 20.09
C ALA A 147 -4.68 -38.02 19.07
N VAL A 148 -5.16 -38.27 17.85
CA VAL A 148 -5.34 -37.21 16.83
C VAL A 148 -6.41 -36.21 17.28
N VAL A 149 -7.58 -36.69 17.70
CA VAL A 149 -8.71 -35.81 18.08
C VAL A 149 -8.40 -35.02 19.35
N ALA A 150 -7.82 -35.66 20.37
CA ALA A 150 -7.37 -34.95 21.57
C ALA A 150 -6.24 -33.96 21.27
N GLY A 151 -5.30 -34.33 20.40
CA GLY A 151 -4.26 -33.44 19.90
C GLY A 151 -4.84 -32.20 19.19
N ALA A 152 -5.87 -32.36 18.36
CA ALA A 152 -6.54 -31.24 17.70
C ALA A 152 -7.30 -30.32 18.67
N CYS A 153 -7.88 -30.88 19.74
CA CYS A 153 -8.45 -30.10 20.84
C CYS A 153 -7.37 -29.27 21.55
N GLN A 154 -6.27 -29.93 21.97
CA GLN A 154 -5.14 -29.28 22.62
C GLN A 154 -4.51 -28.20 21.73
N LEU A 155 -4.40 -28.45 20.42
CA LEU A 155 -3.88 -27.49 19.46
C LEU A 155 -4.71 -26.21 19.43
N ASN A 156 -6.05 -26.33 19.33
CA ASN A 156 -6.93 -25.16 19.31
C ASN A 156 -6.91 -24.39 20.63
N ILE A 157 -6.83 -25.09 21.77
CA ILE A 157 -6.62 -24.47 23.08
C ILE A 157 -5.27 -23.73 23.10
N GLY A 158 -4.21 -24.38 22.63
CA GLY A 158 -2.87 -23.79 22.57
C GLY A 158 -2.83 -22.54 21.71
N LEU A 159 -3.40 -22.58 20.50
CA LEU A 159 -3.39 -21.46 19.56
C LEU A 159 -4.26 -20.28 20.03
N VAL A 160 -5.43 -20.52 20.64
CA VAL A 160 -6.21 -19.43 21.23
C VAL A 160 -5.46 -18.80 22.39
N LEU A 161 -4.84 -19.61 23.25
CA LEU A 161 -4.12 -19.07 24.40
C LEU A 161 -2.90 -18.27 23.97
N PHE A 162 -2.14 -18.81 23.02
CA PHE A 162 -0.92 -18.20 22.50
C PHE A 162 -1.22 -16.89 21.76
N ASN A 163 -2.23 -16.85 20.88
CA ASN A 163 -2.52 -15.64 20.14
C ASN A 163 -3.34 -14.61 20.92
N LEU A 164 -4.16 -15.02 21.91
CA LEU A 164 -5.00 -14.08 22.66
C LEU A 164 -4.30 -13.53 23.92
N PHE A 165 -3.58 -14.36 24.68
CA PHE A 165 -3.08 -14.00 26.01
C PHE A 165 -1.57 -13.78 26.07
N LEU A 166 -0.82 -14.01 24.99
CA LEU A 166 0.59 -13.64 24.93
C LEU A 166 0.72 -12.27 24.27
N PRO A 167 0.87 -11.18 25.05
CA PRO A 167 0.90 -9.81 24.53
C PRO A 167 2.28 -9.45 23.96
N ALA A 168 2.73 -10.24 22.97
CA ALA A 168 4.02 -10.08 22.33
C ALA A 168 3.83 -9.88 20.82
N PHE A 169 4.23 -8.73 20.30
CA PHE A 169 4.35 -8.53 18.86
C PHE A 169 5.40 -9.53 18.30
N PRO A 170 5.18 -10.17 17.14
CA PRO A 170 4.11 -9.99 16.14
C PRO A 170 2.80 -10.76 16.32
N LEU A 171 2.58 -11.42 17.45
CA LEU A 171 1.34 -12.16 17.71
C LEU A 171 0.14 -11.22 17.85
N ASP A 172 -1.06 -11.75 17.64
CA ASP A 172 -2.31 -10.99 17.77
C ASP A 172 -2.45 -10.32 19.13
N GLY A 173 -2.04 -11.00 20.20
CA GLY A 173 -2.07 -10.48 21.56
C GLY A 173 -1.26 -9.19 21.72
N GLY A 174 -0.18 -9.03 20.95
CA GLY A 174 0.60 -7.79 20.89
C GLY A 174 -0.18 -6.64 20.24
N ARG A 175 -0.91 -6.92 19.15
CA ARG A 175 -1.80 -5.94 18.50
C ARG A 175 -3.01 -5.61 19.39
N ILE A 176 -3.64 -6.61 20.00
CA ILE A 176 -4.73 -6.44 20.97
C ILE A 176 -4.29 -5.55 22.14
N LEU A 177 -3.10 -5.78 22.70
CA LEU A 177 -2.57 -4.91 23.76
C LEU A 177 -2.40 -3.47 23.26
N ALA A 178 -1.80 -3.28 22.09
CA ALA A 178 -1.60 -1.95 21.51
C ALA A 178 -2.94 -1.22 21.31
N ASP A 179 -3.94 -1.87 20.71
CA ASP A 179 -5.26 -1.30 20.46
C ASP A 179 -6.00 -0.97 21.75
N LEU A 180 -5.93 -1.83 22.77
CA LEU A 180 -6.53 -1.56 24.09
C LEU A 180 -5.88 -0.35 24.78
N LEU A 181 -4.57 -0.16 24.64
CA LEU A 181 -3.88 1.01 25.17
C LEU A 181 -4.34 2.29 24.44
N LEU A 182 -4.41 2.25 23.10
CA LEU A 182 -4.90 3.36 22.28
C LEU A 182 -6.34 3.73 22.62
N LEU A 183 -7.23 2.74 22.77
CA LEU A 183 -8.64 2.95 23.15
C LEU A 183 -8.80 3.53 24.56
N ARG A 184 -7.81 3.37 25.44
CA ARG A 184 -7.76 4.02 26.75
C ARG A 184 -7.12 5.41 26.73
N GLY A 185 -6.79 5.94 25.55
CA GLY A 185 -6.22 7.27 25.39
C GLY A 185 -4.71 7.34 25.68
N VAL A 186 -4.03 6.20 25.75
CA VAL A 186 -2.55 6.17 25.86
C VAL A 186 -1.97 6.62 24.52
N SER A 187 -0.96 7.51 24.55
CA SER A 187 -0.35 7.99 23.31
C SER A 187 0.30 6.84 22.52
N PRO A 188 0.27 6.86 21.17
CA PRO A 188 0.88 5.82 20.34
C PRO A 188 2.33 5.52 20.71
N GLU A 189 3.10 6.55 21.05
CA GLU A 189 4.51 6.46 21.43
C GLU A 189 4.70 5.72 22.76
N THR A 190 3.78 5.92 23.71
CA THR A 190 3.78 5.22 25.00
C THR A 190 3.30 3.78 24.84
N ALA A 191 2.23 3.58 24.06
CA ALA A 191 1.70 2.25 23.75
C ALA A 191 2.73 1.39 23.01
N ALA A 192 3.49 1.96 22.08
CA ALA A 192 4.59 1.31 21.40
C ALA A 192 5.71 0.89 22.35
N LYS A 193 6.13 1.77 23.27
CA LYS A 193 7.15 1.43 24.28
C LYS A 193 6.72 0.28 25.18
N ILE A 194 5.47 0.29 25.66
CA ILE A 194 4.92 -0.79 26.50
C ILE A 194 4.91 -2.11 25.72
N THR A 195 4.34 -2.08 24.50
CA THR A 195 4.22 -3.26 23.64
C THR A 195 5.60 -3.83 23.27
N ALA A 196 6.54 -2.98 22.86
CA ALA A 196 7.90 -3.38 22.49
C ALA A 196 8.68 -3.94 23.68
N SER A 197 8.56 -3.34 24.86
CA SER A 197 9.24 -3.81 26.08
C SER A 197 8.75 -5.19 26.49
N LEU A 198 7.43 -5.39 26.48
CA LEU A 198 6.83 -6.67 26.83
C LEU A 198 7.15 -7.75 25.80
N ALA A 199 7.09 -7.44 24.51
CA ALA A 199 7.49 -8.35 23.43
C ALA A 199 8.98 -8.73 23.53
N THR A 200 9.85 -7.79 23.90
CA THR A 200 11.29 -8.04 24.11
C THR A 200 11.51 -9.02 25.26
N LEU A 201 10.85 -8.81 26.40
CA LEU A 201 10.97 -9.69 27.57
C LEU A 201 10.46 -11.10 27.25
N LEU A 202 9.28 -11.21 26.63
CA LEU A 202 8.67 -12.49 26.29
C LEU A 202 9.48 -13.23 25.21
N GLY A 203 9.93 -12.54 24.16
CA GLY A 203 10.79 -13.12 23.13
C GLY A 203 12.11 -13.64 23.68
N ALA A 204 12.78 -12.87 24.55
CA ALA A 204 14.00 -13.31 25.23
C ALA A 204 13.75 -14.51 26.14
N GLY A 205 12.62 -14.53 26.85
CA GLY A 205 12.18 -15.67 27.66
C GLY A 205 11.99 -16.94 26.84
N VAL A 206 11.34 -16.85 25.67
CA VAL A 206 11.16 -17.99 24.74
C VAL A 206 12.51 -18.54 24.26
N VAL A 207 13.46 -17.66 23.91
CA VAL A 207 14.82 -18.07 23.54
C VAL A 207 15.53 -18.76 24.71
N ALA A 208 15.47 -18.18 25.91
CA ALA A 208 16.10 -18.75 27.10
C ALA A 208 15.52 -20.14 27.45
N ILE A 209 14.20 -20.32 27.36
CA ILE A 209 13.53 -21.61 27.55
C ILE A 209 14.01 -22.61 26.49
N GLY A 210 14.09 -22.20 25.22
CA GLY A 210 14.60 -23.05 24.14
C GLY A 210 16.04 -23.51 24.36
N ILE A 211 16.92 -22.59 24.78
CA ILE A 211 18.32 -22.90 25.12
C ILE A 211 18.38 -23.83 26.33
N TRP A 212 17.65 -23.53 27.40
CA TRP A 212 17.59 -24.36 28.61
C TRP A 212 17.14 -25.79 28.29
N ARG A 213 16.07 -25.96 27.51
CA ARG A 213 15.58 -27.29 27.10
C ARG A 213 16.60 -28.05 26.25
N THR A 214 17.37 -27.34 25.42
CA THR A 214 18.41 -27.95 24.59
C THR A 214 19.61 -28.39 25.43
N LEU A 215 20.07 -27.55 26.35
CA LEU A 215 21.29 -27.80 27.13
C LEU A 215 21.06 -28.70 28.35
N VAL A 216 19.91 -28.57 29.02
CA VAL A 216 19.63 -29.24 30.30
C VAL A 216 18.67 -30.40 30.13
N ALA A 217 17.63 -30.25 29.32
CA ALA A 217 16.68 -31.33 29.07
C ALA A 217 17.09 -32.24 27.90
N SER A 218 18.19 -31.93 27.19
CA SER A 218 18.67 -32.65 26.01
C SER A 218 17.60 -32.81 24.91
N VAL A 219 16.62 -31.90 24.86
CA VAL A 219 15.56 -31.88 23.86
C VAL A 219 15.86 -30.77 22.86
N ALA A 220 16.16 -31.15 21.62
CA ALA A 220 16.40 -30.20 20.53
C ALA A 220 15.20 -29.26 20.37
N SER A 221 15.40 -27.97 20.69
CA SER A 221 14.33 -26.96 20.73
C SER A 221 14.55 -25.86 19.68
N VAL A 222 15.07 -26.24 18.51
CA VAL A 222 15.47 -25.32 17.43
C VAL A 222 14.31 -24.42 17.00
N LEU A 223 13.11 -24.99 16.84
CA LEU A 223 11.92 -24.22 16.44
C LEU A 223 11.52 -23.18 17.50
N THR A 224 11.56 -23.54 18.78
CA THR A 224 11.26 -22.61 19.89
C THR A 224 12.25 -21.45 19.90
N ILE A 225 13.54 -21.74 19.73
CA ILE A 225 14.59 -20.71 19.64
C ILE A 225 14.35 -19.82 18.42
N ALA A 226 14.06 -20.42 17.25
CA ALA A 226 13.79 -19.68 16.02
C ALA A 226 12.58 -18.74 16.15
N VAL A 227 11.49 -19.19 16.77
CA VAL A 227 10.31 -18.36 17.04
C VAL A 227 10.67 -17.20 17.96
N GLY A 228 11.39 -17.45 19.06
CA GLY A 228 11.82 -16.40 19.98
C GLY A 228 12.75 -15.37 19.31
N VAL A 229 13.70 -15.82 18.49
CA VAL A 229 14.58 -14.94 17.71
C VAL A 229 13.79 -14.12 16.69
N TRP A 230 12.82 -14.73 16.00
CA TRP A 230 11.96 -14.02 15.06
C TRP A 230 11.11 -12.96 15.76
N MET A 231 10.52 -13.27 16.91
CA MET A 231 9.79 -12.29 17.73
C MET A 231 10.69 -11.11 18.11
N LEU A 232 11.93 -11.37 18.54
CA LEU A 232 12.89 -10.32 18.87
C LEU A 232 13.28 -9.50 17.65
N TYR A 233 13.55 -10.14 16.51
CA TYR A 233 13.87 -9.47 15.24
C TYR A 233 12.77 -8.51 14.82
N VAL A 234 11.51 -8.96 14.86
CA VAL A 234 10.36 -8.12 14.51
C VAL A 234 10.12 -7.02 15.56
N THR A 235 10.41 -7.28 16.84
CA THR A 235 10.36 -6.26 17.90
C THR A 235 11.44 -5.19 17.76
N VAL A 236 12.62 -5.51 17.21
CA VAL A 236 13.67 -4.53 16.92
C VAL A 236 13.18 -3.46 15.93
N GLN A 237 12.41 -3.84 14.92
CA GLN A 237 11.80 -2.90 13.97
C GLN A 237 10.90 -1.88 14.68
N LEU A 238 10.11 -2.33 15.65
CA LEU A 238 9.29 -1.43 16.47
C LEU A 238 10.14 -0.50 17.35
N TRP A 239 11.24 -1.00 17.91
CA TRP A 239 12.19 -0.16 18.67
C TRP A 239 12.88 0.89 17.80
N GLU A 240 13.18 0.59 16.54
CA GLU A 240 13.72 1.55 15.58
C GLU A 240 12.71 2.66 15.28
N CYS A 241 11.42 2.32 15.13
CA CYS A 241 10.35 3.33 15.02
C CYS A 241 10.24 4.21 16.27
N ILE A 242 10.38 3.64 17.47
CA ILE A 242 10.37 4.39 18.73
C ILE A 242 11.55 5.36 18.80
N ARG A 243 12.76 4.93 18.41
CA ARG A 243 13.97 5.76 18.46
C ARG A 243 13.96 6.88 17.41
N SER A 244 13.42 6.61 16.23
CA SER A 244 13.34 7.57 15.13
C SER A 244 12.12 8.51 15.23
N GLY A 245 11.24 8.32 16.22
CA GLY A 245 10.01 9.12 16.35
C GLY A 245 8.93 8.79 15.31
N THR A 246 9.09 7.68 14.57
CA THR A 246 8.20 7.28 13.46
C THR A 246 7.15 6.23 13.86
N VAL A 247 6.83 6.12 15.17
CA VAL A 247 5.90 5.10 15.70
C VAL A 247 4.59 5.01 14.91
N ARG A 248 4.03 6.15 14.49
CA ARG A 248 2.76 6.22 13.75
C ARG A 248 2.83 5.68 12.32
N GLN A 249 4.03 5.48 11.79
CA GLN A 249 4.27 4.84 10.49
C GLN A 249 4.32 3.31 10.61
N HIS A 250 4.55 2.78 11.82
CA HIS A 250 4.59 1.35 12.05
C HIS A 250 3.19 0.72 11.88
N PRO A 251 3.04 -0.45 11.23
CA PRO A 251 1.74 -1.07 10.97
C PRO A 251 0.86 -1.34 12.20
N LEU A 252 1.44 -1.38 13.42
CA LEU A 252 0.70 -1.51 14.69
C LEU A 252 0.03 -0.21 15.15
N PHE A 253 0.59 0.94 14.80
CA PHE A 253 0.18 2.24 15.34
C PHE A 253 -0.21 3.23 14.23
N ARG A 254 -0.54 2.71 13.05
CA ARG A 254 -1.04 3.50 11.95
C ARG A 254 -2.46 3.98 12.31
N VAL A 255 -2.52 5.11 13.01
CA VAL A 255 -3.80 5.72 13.40
C VAL A 255 -4.44 6.35 12.16
N ALA A 256 -5.66 5.92 11.83
CA ALA A 256 -6.54 6.67 10.95
C ALA A 256 -6.79 8.05 11.56
N ALA A 257 -6.47 9.12 10.83
CA ALA A 257 -6.75 10.50 11.23
C ALA A 257 -8.26 10.80 11.17
N ALA A 258 -9.05 10.16 12.03
CA ALA A 258 -10.47 10.44 12.22
C ALA A 258 -10.90 9.76 13.53
N ASP A 259 -10.87 10.49 14.64
CA ASP A 259 -11.69 10.22 15.85
C ASP A 259 -11.40 11.20 17.01
N ALA A 260 -10.47 12.15 16.85
CA ALA A 260 -10.18 13.18 17.86
C ALA A 260 -10.95 14.52 17.68
N GLY A 261 -12.13 14.51 17.03
CA GLY A 261 -12.86 15.75 16.71
C GLY A 261 -14.36 15.79 17.05
N SER A 262 -15.02 14.67 17.37
CA SER A 262 -16.48 14.63 17.60
C SER A 262 -16.81 14.47 19.09
N GLY A 263 -16.33 15.43 19.89
CA GLY A 263 -16.63 15.52 21.33
C GLY A 263 -16.99 16.94 21.73
N GLY A 264 -18.22 17.36 21.44
CA GLY A 264 -18.84 18.52 22.08
C GLY A 264 -19.08 19.72 21.18
N ALA A 265 -20.33 19.84 20.69
CA ALA A 265 -21.19 21.02 20.87
C ALA A 265 -22.44 20.81 20.01
N GLY A 266 -23.56 20.50 20.66
CA GLY A 266 -24.87 20.72 20.07
C GLY A 266 -25.09 22.22 19.85
N GLY A 267 -25.60 22.59 18.69
CA GLY A 267 -25.93 23.97 18.35
C GLY A 267 -26.80 24.00 17.10
N SER A 268 -28.01 24.53 17.26
CA SER A 268 -29.14 24.46 16.34
C SER A 268 -28.90 25.04 14.94
N SER A 269 -29.62 24.45 13.99
CA SER A 269 -30.08 25.03 12.73
C SER A 269 -30.56 26.48 12.82
N ALA A 270 -30.01 27.37 11.99
CA ALA A 270 -30.74 28.47 11.35
C ALA A 270 -29.96 28.99 10.12
N PRO A 271 -30.66 29.51 9.07
CA PRO A 271 -30.06 29.79 7.78
C PRO A 271 -29.46 31.21 7.68
N LEU A 272 -28.54 31.34 6.71
CA LEU A 272 -27.88 32.57 6.25
C LEU A 272 -28.83 33.76 6.02
N PRO A 273 -28.31 34.99 6.18
CA PRO A 273 -28.57 35.99 5.14
C PRO A 273 -27.33 36.75 4.64
N ALA A 274 -27.32 36.91 3.32
CA ALA A 274 -26.91 38.02 2.47
C ALA A 274 -25.82 39.03 2.90
N VAL A 275 -24.80 39.10 2.04
CA VAL A 275 -24.11 40.26 1.45
C VAL A 275 -24.54 41.66 1.94
N GLY A 276 -23.57 42.43 2.43
CA GLY A 276 -23.67 43.89 2.63
C GLY A 276 -22.27 44.51 2.73
N ALA A 277 -22.00 45.48 1.86
CA ALA A 277 -20.75 46.19 1.69
C ALA A 277 -20.48 47.23 2.80
N GLY A 278 -19.24 47.72 2.87
CA GLY A 278 -18.99 49.12 3.22
C GLY A 278 -18.01 49.41 4.36
N SER A 279 -16.86 49.96 3.94
CA SER A 279 -16.16 51.13 4.49
C SER A 279 -15.61 51.11 5.93
N GLY A 280 -14.31 51.43 6.02
CA GLY A 280 -13.55 51.52 7.26
C GLY A 280 -13.87 52.72 8.16
N TYR A 281 -13.22 52.73 9.32
CA TYR A 281 -12.76 53.95 9.98
C TYR A 281 -11.65 53.64 11.00
N GLN A 282 -10.60 54.45 10.98
CA GLN A 282 -9.52 54.51 11.98
C GLN A 282 -9.97 55.35 13.20
N ARG A 283 -9.47 55.03 14.41
CA ARG A 283 -8.50 55.85 15.19
C ARG A 283 -8.52 55.58 16.71
N TYR A 284 -7.31 55.34 17.23
CA TYR A 284 -6.63 55.87 18.45
C TYR A 284 -7.26 55.83 19.86
N GLY A 285 -6.48 55.27 20.80
CA GLY A 285 -5.89 56.07 21.90
C GLY A 285 -5.94 55.49 23.33
N GLY A 286 -4.76 55.41 23.98
CA GLY A 286 -4.57 55.40 25.45
C GLY A 286 -4.04 54.08 26.03
N GLU A 287 -2.73 53.83 26.07
CA GLU A 287 -1.74 54.22 27.12
C GLU A 287 -1.77 53.38 28.41
N GLY A 288 -0.63 52.75 28.73
CA GLY A 288 -0.37 52.06 29.99
C GLY A 288 0.90 51.20 29.92
N SER A 289 2.06 51.82 30.12
CA SER A 289 3.41 51.26 30.05
C SER A 289 3.78 50.40 31.26
N VAL A 290 4.56 49.32 31.05
CA VAL A 290 5.72 48.98 31.90
C VAL A 290 6.81 48.34 31.02
N LEU A 291 8.00 48.95 31.05
CA LEU A 291 9.24 48.53 30.41
C LEU A 291 9.79 47.22 31.02
N LEU A 292 10.12 46.25 30.17
CA LEU A 292 11.22 45.31 30.43
C LEU A 292 12.11 45.25 29.19
N SER A 293 13.39 45.27 29.48
CA SER A 293 14.53 45.55 28.62
C SER A 293 14.67 44.66 27.40
N THR A 294 15.04 45.31 26.31
CA THR A 294 15.72 44.84 25.10
C THR A 294 16.55 43.57 25.29
N VAL A 295 16.05 42.46 24.72
CA VAL A 295 16.89 41.42 24.14
C VAL A 295 16.64 41.51 22.65
N ALA A 296 17.71 41.68 21.87
CA ALA A 296 17.67 41.81 20.43
C ALA A 296 16.80 40.70 19.82
N ALA A 297 15.70 41.09 19.19
CA ALA A 297 14.92 40.21 18.36
C ALA A 297 15.81 39.80 17.18
N ASN A 298 16.42 38.62 17.27
CA ASN A 298 16.80 37.88 16.08
C ASN A 298 15.54 37.79 15.22
N GLN A 299 15.63 38.31 14.00
CA GLN A 299 14.63 38.14 12.96
C GLN A 299 14.45 36.65 12.73
N TYR A 300 13.47 36.04 13.42
CA TYR A 300 12.91 34.79 12.95
C TYR A 300 12.23 35.10 11.61
N PRO A 301 12.57 34.41 10.52
CA PRO A 301 11.80 34.54 9.30
C PRO A 301 10.34 34.24 9.64
N SER A 302 9.42 35.09 9.19
CA SER A 302 7.99 34.81 9.23
C SER A 302 7.78 33.37 8.73
N PRO A 303 6.95 32.54 9.39
CA PRO A 303 6.71 31.19 8.91
C PRO A 303 6.22 31.29 7.47
N SER A 304 6.97 30.72 6.52
CA SER A 304 6.59 30.65 5.12
C SER A 304 5.23 29.97 5.05
N MET A 305 4.30 30.54 4.28
CA MET A 305 2.98 29.94 4.11
C MET A 305 3.16 28.57 3.43
N PRO A 306 2.50 27.51 3.93
CA PRO A 306 2.71 26.18 3.39
C PRO A 306 2.12 26.03 1.98
N HIS A 307 2.73 25.14 1.21
CA HIS A 307 2.10 24.59 0.01
C HIS A 307 1.19 23.43 0.41
N TYR A 308 -0.08 23.47 0.03
CA TYR A 308 -1.00 22.35 0.20
C TYR A 308 -1.03 21.47 -1.04
N SER A 309 -1.12 20.16 -0.83
CA SER A 309 -1.31 19.16 -1.87
C SER A 309 -2.61 18.40 -1.63
N CYS A 310 -3.34 18.13 -2.70
CA CYS A 310 -4.53 17.29 -2.66
C CYS A 310 -4.13 15.84 -2.36
N CYS A 311 -4.66 15.21 -1.30
CA CYS A 311 -4.26 13.84 -0.96
C CYS A 311 -4.64 12.79 -2.02
N THR A 312 -5.64 13.07 -2.86
CA THR A 312 -6.14 12.14 -3.89
C THR A 312 -5.27 12.11 -5.13
N CYS A 313 -4.91 13.26 -5.70
CA CYS A 313 -4.08 13.33 -6.93
C CYS A 313 -2.65 13.82 -6.68
N ALA A 314 -2.34 14.28 -5.46
CA ALA A 314 -1.08 14.91 -5.06
C ALA A 314 -0.69 16.14 -5.89
N ALA A 315 -1.63 16.79 -6.59
CA ALA A 315 -1.41 18.10 -7.17
C ALA A 315 -1.18 19.14 -6.07
N GLN A 316 -0.06 19.85 -6.18
CA GLN A 316 0.36 20.87 -5.23
C GLN A 316 -0.16 22.25 -5.66
N PHE A 317 -0.53 23.08 -4.68
CA PHE A 317 -1.13 24.40 -4.88
C PHE A 317 -0.17 25.53 -4.47
N ALA A 318 -0.48 26.74 -4.91
CA ALA A 318 0.22 27.94 -4.45
C ALA A 318 0.19 28.06 -2.90
N GLU A 319 1.17 28.79 -2.35
CA GLU A 319 1.24 29.02 -0.90
C GLU A 319 -0.03 29.69 -0.38
N ALA A 320 -0.57 29.19 0.73
CA ALA A 320 -1.76 29.74 1.35
C ALA A 320 -1.77 29.45 2.86
N ALA A 321 -2.47 30.28 3.64
CA ALA A 321 -2.64 30.06 5.07
C ALA A 321 -3.63 28.92 5.41
N ALA A 322 -4.42 28.48 4.43
CA ALA A 322 -5.40 27.41 4.56
C ALA A 322 -5.49 26.63 3.24
N PRO A 323 -5.89 25.35 3.28
CA PRO A 323 -6.03 24.55 2.06
C PRO A 323 -7.11 25.12 1.13
N PRO A 324 -7.00 24.89 -0.19
CA PRO A 324 -8.03 25.28 -1.15
C PRO A 324 -9.40 24.66 -0.82
N ALA A 325 -10.49 25.35 -1.19
CA ALA A 325 -11.84 24.85 -0.96
C ALA A 325 -12.14 23.52 -1.70
N ALA A 326 -11.56 23.35 -2.89
CA ALA A 326 -11.69 22.14 -3.69
C ALA A 326 -10.48 21.97 -4.61
N CYS A 327 -10.16 20.72 -4.98
CA CYS A 327 -9.19 20.45 -6.03
C CYS A 327 -9.92 20.44 -7.39
N PRO A 328 -9.63 21.36 -8.32
CA PRO A 328 -10.32 21.39 -9.62
C PRO A 328 -10.07 20.09 -10.41
N ILE A 329 -8.88 19.50 -10.30
CA ILE A 329 -8.54 18.25 -10.97
C ILE A 329 -9.38 17.08 -10.43
N CYS A 330 -9.56 16.95 -9.11
CA CYS A 330 -10.36 15.87 -8.52
C CYS A 330 -11.88 16.10 -8.65
N SER A 331 -12.29 17.35 -8.84
CA SER A 331 -13.70 17.72 -9.03
C SER A 331 -14.16 17.52 -10.48
N ASP A 332 -13.22 17.29 -11.41
CA ASP A 332 -13.52 16.94 -12.80
C ASP A 332 -13.97 15.48 -12.92
N ASP A 333 -14.87 15.20 -13.85
CA ASP A 333 -15.45 13.87 -14.07
C ASP A 333 -14.45 12.83 -14.62
N ARG A 334 -13.24 13.27 -15.01
CA ARG A 334 -12.12 12.39 -15.35
C ARG A 334 -11.42 11.83 -14.12
N GLN A 335 -11.65 12.41 -12.94
CA GLN A 335 -11.12 11.99 -11.65
C GLN A 335 -12.28 11.77 -10.66
N TYR A 336 -11.98 11.81 -9.37
CA TYR A 336 -12.94 11.68 -8.29
C TYR A 336 -12.49 12.46 -7.05
N VAL A 337 -13.46 12.93 -6.29
CA VAL A 337 -13.26 13.28 -4.87
C VAL A 337 -13.46 11.99 -4.07
N ALA A 338 -12.58 11.71 -3.11
CA ALA A 338 -12.71 10.51 -2.29
C ALA A 338 -14.08 10.48 -1.57
N PRO A 339 -14.68 9.30 -1.31
CA PRO A 339 -15.95 9.21 -0.60
C PRO A 339 -15.94 9.85 0.79
N SER A 340 -14.77 9.92 1.44
CA SER A 340 -14.54 10.63 2.71
C SER A 340 -14.46 12.16 2.57
N GLY A 341 -14.53 12.69 1.36
CA GLY A 341 -14.37 14.10 1.03
C GLY A 341 -12.97 14.46 0.53
N GLN A 342 -12.77 15.75 0.26
CA GLN A 342 -11.49 16.30 -0.16
C GLN A 342 -10.55 16.41 1.04
N ALA A 343 -9.38 15.79 0.97
CA ALA A 343 -8.33 15.89 1.98
C ALA A 343 -7.09 16.62 1.44
N TRP A 344 -6.35 17.26 2.35
CA TRP A 344 -5.20 18.09 2.07
C TRP A 344 -4.07 17.75 3.04
N ALA A 345 -2.84 17.78 2.53
CA ALA A 345 -1.62 17.69 3.33
C ALA A 345 -0.65 18.79 2.89
N THR A 346 0.16 19.31 3.80
CA THR A 346 1.23 20.25 3.43
C THR A 346 2.35 19.52 2.69
N LYS A 347 3.16 20.28 1.95
CA LYS A 347 4.39 19.78 1.33
C LYS A 347 5.28 19.09 2.36
N GLU A 348 5.44 19.70 3.53
CA GLU A 348 6.28 19.20 4.62
C GLU A 348 5.70 17.91 5.19
N GLU A 349 4.38 17.83 5.41
CA GLU A 349 3.72 16.59 5.87
C GLU A 349 3.89 15.45 4.85
N LEU A 350 3.69 15.72 3.55
CA LEU A 350 3.91 14.70 2.52
C LEU A 350 5.37 14.24 2.47
N GLN A 351 6.31 15.17 2.63
CA GLN A 351 7.73 14.87 2.74
C GLN A 351 8.06 14.09 4.03
N GLU A 352 7.35 14.27 5.13
CA GLU A 352 7.58 13.45 6.32
C GLU A 352 7.08 12.01 6.15
N LEU A 353 5.95 11.85 5.45
CA LEU A 353 5.22 10.58 5.34
C LEU A 353 5.64 9.68 4.18
N HIS A 354 6.20 10.26 3.11
CA HIS A 354 6.48 9.54 1.88
C HIS A 354 7.95 9.70 1.45
N ARG A 355 8.50 8.67 0.79
CA ARG A 355 9.84 8.67 0.21
C ARG A 355 9.77 8.26 -1.25
N CYS A 356 10.61 8.86 -2.08
CA CYS A 356 10.75 8.41 -3.45
C CYS A 356 11.65 7.17 -3.52
N THR A 357 11.35 6.28 -4.46
CA THR A 357 12.21 5.14 -4.81
C THR A 357 12.73 5.33 -6.23
N LEU A 358 14.00 5.00 -6.47
CA LEU A 358 14.60 5.02 -7.81
C LEU A 358 15.00 3.60 -8.22
N ALA A 359 14.51 3.12 -9.37
CA ALA A 359 14.83 1.78 -9.87
C ALA A 359 15.04 1.77 -11.38
N GLU A 360 15.99 0.98 -11.87
CA GLU A 360 16.18 0.79 -13.31
C GLU A 360 15.01 0.01 -13.92
N VAL A 361 14.40 0.58 -14.96
CA VAL A 361 13.29 -0.05 -15.71
C VAL A 361 13.84 -0.80 -16.92
N GLU A 362 14.72 -0.13 -17.65
CA GLU A 362 15.55 -0.67 -18.71
C GLU A 362 16.78 0.23 -18.89
N PRO A 363 17.83 -0.19 -19.62
CA PRO A 363 19.01 0.64 -19.84
C PRO A 363 18.66 2.03 -20.39
N GLY A 364 18.94 3.07 -19.61
CA GLY A 364 18.64 4.47 -19.95
C GLY A 364 17.25 4.97 -19.54
N VAL A 365 16.48 4.18 -18.79
CA VAL A 365 15.18 4.59 -18.23
C VAL A 365 15.11 4.18 -16.76
N LEU A 366 15.04 5.16 -15.86
CA LEU A 366 14.82 4.93 -14.44
C LEU A 366 13.37 5.26 -14.07
N GLY A 367 12.75 4.45 -13.23
CA GLY A 367 11.45 4.70 -12.65
C GLY A 367 11.57 5.36 -11.27
N ILE A 368 10.79 6.41 -11.06
CA ILE A 368 10.69 7.12 -9.78
C ILE A 368 9.29 6.87 -9.20
N GLY A 369 9.23 6.05 -8.16
CA GLY A 369 8.01 5.72 -7.40
C GLY A 369 7.94 6.46 -6.07
N VAL A 370 6.84 6.28 -5.33
CA VAL A 370 6.66 6.84 -3.98
C VAL A 370 6.16 5.75 -3.02
N GLU A 371 6.85 5.60 -1.89
CA GLU A 371 6.53 4.66 -0.81
C GLU A 371 6.46 5.37 0.56
N PRO A 372 5.44 5.12 1.38
CA PRO A 372 4.19 4.41 1.07
C PRO A 372 3.44 5.08 -0.09
N LYS A 373 2.51 4.35 -0.72
CA LYS A 373 1.73 4.83 -1.87
C LYS A 373 1.14 6.22 -1.60
N LEU A 374 1.44 7.18 -2.46
CA LEU A 374 0.82 8.51 -2.51
C LEU A 374 -0.09 8.61 -3.75
N ALA A 375 -1.20 9.34 -3.62
CA ALA A 375 -2.19 9.53 -4.68
C ALA A 375 -2.64 8.18 -5.29
N ILE A 376 -2.65 8.06 -6.62
CA ILE A 376 -3.05 6.85 -7.33
C ILE A 376 -1.94 5.79 -7.39
N GLY A 377 -0.75 6.07 -6.86
CA GLY A 377 0.41 5.17 -6.87
C GLY A 377 1.14 5.14 -8.20
N GLN A 378 1.10 6.26 -8.92
CA GLN A 378 1.83 6.46 -10.16
C GLN A 378 3.35 6.52 -9.95
N GLN A 379 4.08 6.38 -11.05
CA GLN A 379 5.51 6.61 -11.12
C GLN A 379 5.82 7.68 -12.18
N ALA A 380 6.95 8.36 -12.03
CA ALA A 380 7.56 9.16 -13.09
C ALA A 380 8.71 8.36 -13.74
N TYR A 381 9.15 8.78 -14.93
CA TYR A 381 10.27 8.14 -15.62
C TYR A 381 11.38 9.15 -15.92
N LEU A 382 12.59 8.89 -15.45
CA LEU A 382 13.78 9.61 -15.87
C LEU A 382 14.34 8.97 -17.13
N VAL A 383 14.18 9.64 -18.27
CA VAL A 383 14.64 9.20 -19.59
C VAL A 383 16.03 9.77 -19.86
N GLN A 384 17.04 8.91 -19.86
CA GLN A 384 18.45 9.31 -19.98
C GLN A 384 18.90 9.42 -21.44
N ALA A 385 18.46 10.48 -22.11
CA ALA A 385 18.81 10.76 -23.49
C ALA A 385 20.17 11.50 -23.62
N PRO A 386 20.93 11.29 -24.72
CA PRO A 386 22.24 11.93 -24.92
C PRO A 386 22.26 13.47 -24.87
N GLY A 387 21.13 14.13 -25.10
CA GLY A 387 20.99 15.59 -25.07
C GLY A 387 20.58 16.18 -23.72
N GLY A 388 20.51 15.35 -22.68
CA GLY A 388 20.01 15.71 -21.35
C GLY A 388 18.82 14.83 -20.94
N ASN A 389 18.73 14.55 -19.65
CA ASN A 389 17.66 13.71 -19.11
C ASN A 389 16.31 14.45 -19.13
N VAL A 390 15.24 13.75 -19.50
CA VAL A 390 13.87 14.27 -19.39
C VAL A 390 13.11 13.47 -18.35
N LEU A 391 12.51 14.16 -17.38
CA LEU A 391 11.57 13.55 -16.45
C LEU A 391 10.18 13.54 -17.10
N TRP A 392 9.66 12.36 -17.40
CA TRP A 392 8.31 12.16 -17.91
C TRP A 392 7.34 11.92 -16.75
N ASP A 393 6.26 12.72 -16.74
CA ASP A 393 5.33 12.86 -15.64
C ASP A 393 6.04 13.26 -14.33
N CYS A 394 5.31 13.30 -13.21
CA CYS A 394 5.89 13.71 -11.93
C CYS A 394 5.24 12.97 -10.76
N VAL A 395 5.91 13.00 -9.61
CA VAL A 395 5.43 12.43 -8.35
C VAL A 395 5.19 13.55 -7.32
N GLY A 396 4.35 13.25 -6.32
CA GLY A 396 3.84 14.24 -5.36
C GLY A 396 4.82 14.75 -4.31
N VAL A 397 6.06 14.24 -4.28
CA VAL A 397 7.08 14.61 -3.30
C VAL A 397 8.44 14.75 -3.96
N CYS A 398 9.25 15.69 -3.49
CA CYS A 398 10.62 15.92 -3.96
C CYS A 398 11.53 16.12 -2.75
N HIS A 399 12.34 15.11 -2.41
CA HIS A 399 13.26 15.16 -1.26
C HIS A 399 14.70 15.45 -1.69
N PRO A 400 15.52 16.02 -0.80
CA PRO A 400 16.96 16.15 -1.04
C PRO A 400 17.65 14.83 -1.43
N ASP A 401 17.25 13.72 -0.81
CA ASP A 401 17.88 12.40 -1.08
C ASP A 401 17.63 11.93 -2.52
N ILE A 402 16.37 11.96 -2.98
CA ILE A 402 16.06 11.60 -4.37
C ILE A 402 16.63 12.61 -5.36
N VAL A 403 16.74 13.88 -4.97
CA VAL A 403 17.41 14.90 -5.79
C VAL A 403 18.87 14.50 -5.99
N ALA A 404 19.58 14.10 -4.94
CA ALA A 404 20.96 13.64 -5.02
C ALA A 404 21.10 12.38 -5.89
N ASP A 405 20.20 11.41 -5.76
CA ASP A 405 20.20 10.19 -6.57
C ASP A 405 19.98 10.48 -8.06
N VAL A 406 19.09 11.42 -8.38
CA VAL A 406 18.81 11.81 -9.77
C VAL A 406 19.92 12.70 -10.35
N GLU A 407 20.55 13.56 -9.54
CA GLU A 407 21.78 14.28 -9.93
C GLU A 407 22.90 13.30 -10.27
N ALA A 408 23.10 12.25 -9.45
CA ALA A 408 24.04 11.18 -9.74
C ALA A 408 23.70 10.41 -11.03
N ALA A 409 22.42 10.38 -11.42
CA ALA A 409 21.94 9.81 -12.68
C ALA A 409 22.00 10.79 -13.88
N GLY A 410 22.56 11.99 -13.71
CA GLY A 410 22.76 13.00 -14.76
C GLY A 410 21.79 14.18 -14.72
N GLY A 411 21.09 14.39 -13.61
CA GLY A 411 20.19 15.53 -13.39
C GLY A 411 18.91 15.48 -14.24
N ILE A 412 18.21 16.62 -14.36
CA ILE A 412 17.01 16.79 -15.19
C ILE A 412 17.16 18.05 -16.04
N ALA A 413 17.13 17.91 -17.37
CA ALA A 413 17.17 19.04 -18.29
C ALA A 413 15.78 19.68 -18.52
N ALA A 414 14.73 18.85 -18.50
CA ALA A 414 13.34 19.30 -18.57
C ALA A 414 12.40 18.27 -17.94
N ILE A 415 11.27 18.74 -17.41
CA ILE A 415 10.15 17.91 -16.98
C ILE A 415 9.06 18.03 -18.05
N ALA A 416 8.51 16.94 -18.53
CA ALA A 416 7.37 16.95 -19.45
C ALA A 416 6.23 16.13 -18.86
N ILE A 417 5.02 16.68 -18.84
CA ILE A 417 3.88 16.05 -18.19
C ILE A 417 2.80 15.71 -19.22
N SER A 418 2.28 14.48 -19.13
CA SER A 418 1.24 13.97 -20.01
C SER A 418 -0.05 14.81 -19.98
N HIS A 419 -0.61 15.04 -18.78
CA HIS A 419 -1.87 15.77 -18.54
C HIS A 419 -2.06 16.08 -17.02
N PRO A 420 -3.14 16.79 -16.62
CA PRO A 420 -3.30 17.35 -15.27
C PRO A 420 -3.19 16.39 -14.08
N HIS A 421 -3.52 15.10 -14.24
CA HIS A 421 -3.41 14.12 -13.16
C HIS A 421 -1.98 13.94 -12.65
N PHE A 422 -0.99 14.30 -13.46
CA PHE A 422 0.43 14.12 -13.20
C PHE A 422 1.16 15.44 -12.88
N TYR A 423 0.44 16.55 -12.69
CA TYR A 423 1.04 17.85 -12.34
C TYR A 423 1.75 17.78 -10.99
N ASN A 424 1.19 17.04 -10.03
CA ASN A 424 1.84 16.67 -8.77
C ASN A 424 2.63 17.82 -8.09
N ALA A 425 3.86 17.54 -7.66
CA ALA A 425 4.80 18.52 -7.12
C ALA A 425 5.81 18.99 -8.19
N CYS A 426 5.41 19.05 -9.47
CA CYS A 426 6.34 19.32 -10.58
C CYS A 426 7.13 20.63 -10.44
N VAL A 427 6.58 21.63 -9.76
CA VAL A 427 7.27 22.89 -9.50
C VAL A 427 8.42 22.70 -8.51
N ASP A 428 8.25 21.90 -7.45
CA ASP A 428 9.34 21.58 -6.51
C ASP A 428 10.48 20.86 -7.24
N TRP A 429 10.15 19.89 -8.09
CA TRP A 429 11.14 19.21 -8.92
C TRP A 429 11.84 20.19 -9.87
N ALA A 430 11.09 21.07 -10.55
CA ALA A 430 11.69 22.03 -11.47
C ALA A 430 12.60 23.05 -10.77
N GLU A 431 12.25 23.45 -9.55
CA GLU A 431 13.08 24.32 -8.71
C GLU A 431 14.35 23.60 -8.24
N ALA A 432 14.25 22.33 -7.83
CA ALA A 432 15.39 21.53 -7.38
C ALA A 432 16.45 21.31 -8.48
N PHE A 433 16.01 21.13 -9.73
CA PHE A 433 16.90 20.86 -10.87
C PHE A 433 17.11 22.07 -11.80
N ASP A 434 16.64 23.26 -11.40
CA ASP A 434 16.74 24.50 -12.20
C ASP A 434 16.23 24.37 -13.65
N CYS A 435 15.19 23.56 -13.89
CA CYS A 435 14.71 23.22 -15.23
C CYS A 435 13.29 23.75 -15.54
N LYS A 436 12.81 23.54 -16.77
CA LYS A 436 11.44 23.91 -17.19
C LYS A 436 10.48 22.72 -17.09
N VAL A 437 9.23 23.01 -16.72
CA VAL A 437 8.10 22.06 -16.81
C VAL A 437 7.30 22.36 -18.08
N LEU A 438 7.27 21.42 -19.00
CA LEU A 438 6.59 21.52 -20.28
C LEU A 438 5.17 21.00 -20.15
N LEU A 439 4.20 21.91 -20.23
CA LEU A 439 2.76 21.61 -20.18
C LEU A 439 2.10 21.98 -21.51
N HIS A 440 1.15 21.19 -22.00
CA HIS A 440 0.40 21.59 -23.19
C HIS A 440 -0.56 22.75 -22.84
N ALA A 441 -0.61 23.80 -23.68
CA ALA A 441 -1.38 25.02 -23.41
C ALA A 441 -2.89 24.79 -23.28
N ALA A 442 -3.43 23.74 -23.92
CA ALA A 442 -4.84 23.38 -23.81
C ALA A 442 -5.28 22.98 -22.39
N ASP A 443 -4.33 22.59 -21.53
CA ASP A 443 -4.60 22.19 -20.15
C ASP A 443 -4.20 23.28 -19.13
N ARG A 444 -3.84 24.49 -19.59
CA ARG A 444 -3.39 25.60 -18.74
C ARG A 444 -4.33 25.92 -17.57
N GLN A 445 -5.64 25.77 -17.77
CA GLN A 445 -6.65 26.02 -16.75
C GLN A 445 -6.55 25.10 -15.52
N TRP A 446 -5.87 23.96 -15.65
CA TRP A 446 -5.72 22.99 -14.57
C TRP A 446 -4.51 23.23 -13.67
N VAL A 447 -3.71 24.26 -13.95
CA VAL A 447 -2.51 24.57 -13.16
C VAL A 447 -2.90 25.03 -11.76
N THR A 448 -2.48 24.26 -10.76
CA THR A 448 -2.78 24.50 -9.34
C THR A 448 -1.71 25.34 -8.62
N ARG A 449 -0.46 25.29 -9.07
CA ARG A 449 0.66 26.11 -8.57
C ARG A 449 1.34 26.85 -9.73
N PRO A 450 1.02 28.14 -9.97
CA PRO A 450 1.71 28.96 -10.96
C PRO A 450 3.20 29.11 -10.62
N SER A 451 4.08 29.07 -11.62
CA SER A 451 5.53 29.26 -11.45
C SER A 451 6.18 29.73 -12.76
N PRO A 452 7.25 30.55 -12.71
CA PRO A 452 8.05 30.90 -13.90
C PRO A 452 8.80 29.71 -14.51
N ARG A 453 8.84 28.56 -13.81
CA ARG A 453 9.37 27.29 -14.32
C ARG A 453 8.41 26.62 -15.29
N LEU A 454 7.12 26.96 -15.28
CA LEU A 454 6.14 26.40 -16.20
C LEU A 454 6.30 27.02 -17.59
N GLU A 455 6.32 26.17 -18.61
CA GLU A 455 6.37 26.55 -20.01
C GLU A 455 5.25 25.85 -20.77
N PHE A 456 4.37 26.65 -21.38
CA PHE A 456 3.27 26.13 -22.17
C PHE A 456 3.68 25.99 -23.62
N TRP A 457 3.47 24.80 -24.20
CA TRP A 457 3.63 24.57 -25.63
C TRP A 457 2.30 24.38 -26.34
N GLU A 458 2.31 24.70 -27.63
CA GLU A 458 1.14 24.68 -28.50
C GLU A 458 1.40 23.81 -29.73
N GLY A 459 0.33 23.50 -30.46
CA GLY A 459 0.39 22.63 -31.63
C GLY A 459 0.26 21.16 -31.25
N ASP A 460 0.54 20.28 -32.22
CA ASP A 460 0.36 18.84 -32.01
C ASP A 460 1.66 18.11 -31.67
N GLU A 461 2.83 18.76 -31.83
CA GLU A 461 4.15 18.16 -31.59
C GLU A 461 5.15 19.20 -31.09
N ARG A 462 6.09 18.76 -30.25
CA ARG A 462 7.23 19.57 -29.78
C ARG A 462 8.49 18.71 -29.70
N GLN A 463 9.54 19.12 -30.42
CA GLN A 463 10.83 18.46 -30.36
C GLN A 463 11.59 18.83 -29.08
N LEU A 464 12.18 17.84 -28.41
CA LEU A 464 13.06 18.04 -27.24
C LEU A 464 14.54 17.76 -27.52
N GLY A 465 14.85 17.11 -28.65
CA GLY A 465 16.21 16.77 -29.09
C GLY A 465 16.57 15.31 -28.81
N ALA A 466 17.70 14.83 -29.36
CA ALA A 466 18.18 13.45 -29.17
C ALA A 466 17.12 12.34 -29.41
N GLY A 467 16.26 12.54 -30.41
CA GLY A 467 15.16 11.62 -30.74
C GLY A 467 13.97 11.65 -29.77
N LEU A 468 13.93 12.60 -28.83
CA LEU A 468 12.78 12.85 -27.96
C LEU A 468 11.85 13.90 -28.58
N ARG A 469 10.55 13.57 -28.63
CA ARG A 469 9.49 14.50 -28.99
C ARG A 469 8.21 14.27 -28.18
N LEU A 470 7.53 15.36 -27.85
CA LEU A 470 6.17 15.33 -27.30
C LEU A 470 5.18 15.32 -28.45
N MET A 471 4.13 14.51 -28.32
CA MET A 471 3.05 14.41 -29.29
C MET A 471 1.71 14.53 -28.57
N ARG A 472 0.96 15.58 -28.87
CA ARG A 472 -0.39 15.78 -28.35
C ARG A 472 -1.34 14.83 -29.08
N LEU A 473 -2.02 14.00 -28.30
CA LEU A 473 -3.04 13.07 -28.80
C LEU A 473 -4.45 13.57 -28.49
N GLY A 474 -4.62 14.32 -27.40
CA GLY A 474 -5.93 14.65 -26.86
C GLY A 474 -6.61 13.40 -26.28
N GLY A 475 -7.94 13.40 -26.23
CA GLY A 475 -8.69 12.28 -25.68
C GLY A 475 -8.97 12.49 -24.20
N HIS A 476 -8.14 11.86 -23.36
CA HIS A 476 -8.29 11.89 -21.91
C HIS A 476 -8.41 13.32 -21.38
N PHE A 477 -7.46 14.19 -21.71
CA PHE A 477 -7.58 15.65 -21.64
C PHE A 477 -7.37 16.29 -23.01
N PRO A 478 -7.85 17.53 -23.25
CA PRO A 478 -7.58 18.26 -24.48
C PRO A 478 -6.09 18.39 -24.79
N GLY A 479 -5.23 18.56 -23.79
CA GLY A 479 -3.78 18.63 -23.92
C GLY A 479 -3.02 17.32 -23.70
N SER A 480 -3.71 16.20 -23.44
CA SER A 480 -3.07 14.89 -23.23
C SER A 480 -2.06 14.58 -24.33
N CYS A 481 -0.84 14.26 -23.90
CA CYS A 481 0.29 14.00 -24.78
C CYS A 481 1.08 12.76 -24.35
N VAL A 482 1.93 12.30 -25.26
CA VAL A 482 2.88 11.21 -25.06
C VAL A 482 4.29 11.70 -25.35
N LEU A 483 5.29 11.08 -24.71
CA LEU A 483 6.70 11.27 -25.04
C LEU A 483 7.18 10.09 -25.88
N LEU A 484 7.69 10.39 -27.07
CA LEU A 484 8.31 9.41 -27.96
C LEU A 484 9.83 9.58 -27.89
N TRP A 485 10.53 8.48 -27.62
CA TRP A 485 11.97 8.38 -27.71
C TRP A 485 12.35 7.43 -28.85
N GLU A 486 12.46 7.96 -30.06
CA GLU A 486 12.70 7.16 -31.28
C GLU A 486 14.16 6.67 -31.35
N ALA A 487 15.09 7.44 -30.78
CA ALA A 487 16.51 7.11 -30.70
C ALA A 487 16.88 6.42 -29.36
N ALA A 488 16.01 5.53 -28.87
CA ALA A 488 16.33 4.71 -27.71
C ALA A 488 17.64 3.92 -27.91
N ARG A 489 18.33 3.57 -26.82
CA ARG A 489 19.68 2.97 -26.88
C ARG A 489 19.80 1.71 -27.75
N ASP A 490 18.71 0.96 -27.88
CA ASP A 490 18.64 -0.27 -28.69
C ASP A 490 18.11 -0.04 -30.12
N GLY A 491 17.79 1.21 -30.48
CA GLY A 491 17.28 1.61 -31.79
C GLY A 491 15.82 1.22 -32.08
N LYS A 492 15.08 0.70 -31.10
CA LYS A 492 13.69 0.21 -31.32
C LYS A 492 12.60 1.17 -30.88
N GLY A 493 12.97 2.23 -30.16
CA GLY A 493 12.08 3.30 -29.72
C GLY A 493 11.16 2.93 -28.54
N VAL A 494 10.84 3.93 -27.71
CA VAL A 494 10.00 3.80 -26.52
C VAL A 494 8.96 4.92 -26.49
N MET A 495 7.71 4.60 -26.17
CA MET A 495 6.64 5.58 -25.94
C MET A 495 6.22 5.61 -24.47
N PHE A 496 6.19 6.80 -23.88
CA PHE A 496 5.67 7.04 -22.53
C PHE A 496 4.32 7.73 -22.63
N THR A 497 3.33 7.21 -21.89
CA THR A 497 1.91 7.49 -22.18
C THR A 497 1.11 8.09 -21.04
N GLY A 498 1.66 8.13 -19.82
CA GLY A 498 0.87 8.40 -18.63
C GLY A 498 -0.26 7.37 -18.52
N ASP A 499 -1.50 7.83 -18.39
CA ASP A 499 -2.70 6.99 -18.55
C ASP A 499 -3.48 7.27 -19.86
N THR A 500 -2.99 8.15 -20.75
CA THR A 500 -3.70 8.49 -22.02
C THR A 500 -3.93 7.25 -22.91
N ILE A 501 -2.97 6.32 -22.92
CA ILE A 501 -3.08 4.99 -23.54
C ILE A 501 -2.62 3.97 -22.52
N PHE A 502 -3.49 3.04 -22.13
CA PHE A 502 -3.25 2.22 -20.95
C PHE A 502 -3.07 0.73 -21.28
N PRO A 503 -1.88 0.13 -21.06
CA PRO A 503 -1.69 -1.32 -21.14
C PRO A 503 -2.65 -2.07 -20.22
N VAL A 504 -3.27 -3.14 -20.73
CA VAL A 504 -4.22 -3.96 -19.95
C VAL A 504 -3.71 -5.38 -19.72
N PRO A 505 -4.10 -6.04 -18.61
CA PRO A 505 -3.60 -7.38 -18.26
C PRO A 505 -3.88 -8.48 -19.30
N SER A 506 -4.92 -8.32 -20.13
CA SER A 506 -5.28 -9.26 -21.20
C SER A 506 -4.37 -9.17 -22.43
N GLY A 507 -3.36 -8.29 -22.42
CA GLY A 507 -2.61 -7.87 -23.60
C GLY A 507 -3.34 -6.76 -24.37
N GLY A 508 -2.57 -5.92 -25.08
CA GLY A 508 -3.07 -4.73 -25.77
C GLY A 508 -3.19 -3.49 -24.88
N VAL A 509 -4.02 -2.54 -25.30
CA VAL A 509 -4.23 -1.24 -24.62
C VAL A 509 -5.71 -0.86 -24.54
N SER A 510 -6.04 0.08 -23.64
CA SER A 510 -7.35 0.72 -23.48
C SER A 510 -7.27 2.24 -23.65
N PHE A 511 -8.41 2.85 -23.96
CA PHE A 511 -8.57 4.29 -24.20
C PHE A 511 -9.78 4.80 -23.40
N MET A 512 -9.54 5.60 -22.37
CA MET A 512 -10.59 6.04 -21.45
C MET A 512 -10.64 7.56 -21.34
N TYR A 513 -11.86 8.08 -21.30
CA TYR A 513 -12.11 9.45 -20.88
C TYR A 513 -11.84 9.58 -19.39
N SER A 514 -12.33 8.62 -18.59
CA SER A 514 -12.06 8.53 -17.15
C SER A 514 -11.76 7.08 -16.77
N PHE A 515 -10.55 6.82 -16.28
CA PHE A 515 -10.21 5.51 -15.72
C PHE A 515 -10.92 5.22 -14.39
N PRO A 516 -10.94 6.14 -13.41
CA PRO A 516 -11.62 5.88 -12.13
C PRO A 516 -13.12 5.60 -12.29
N ASN A 517 -13.77 6.28 -13.24
CA ASN A 517 -15.20 6.15 -13.47
C ASN A 517 -15.56 5.18 -14.60
N LEU A 518 -14.56 4.50 -15.18
CA LEU A 518 -14.71 3.54 -16.28
C LEU A 518 -15.47 4.10 -17.49
N LEU A 519 -15.26 5.38 -17.82
CA LEU A 519 -15.87 6.04 -18.97
C LEU A 519 -14.95 5.93 -20.20
N PRO A 520 -15.38 5.27 -21.29
CA PRO A 520 -14.57 5.10 -22.49
C PRO A 520 -14.44 6.41 -23.28
N LEU A 521 -13.39 6.52 -24.10
CA LEU A 521 -13.32 7.58 -25.11
C LEU A 521 -14.31 7.31 -26.26
N PRO A 522 -14.86 8.37 -26.89
CA PRO A 522 -15.60 8.24 -28.14
C PRO A 522 -14.76 7.64 -29.27
N ALA A 523 -15.41 6.87 -30.17
CA ALA A 523 -14.74 6.16 -31.25
C ALA A 523 -13.95 7.09 -32.19
N ASP A 524 -14.44 8.29 -32.46
CA ASP A 524 -13.76 9.28 -33.32
C ASP A 524 -12.45 9.76 -32.70
N GLN A 525 -12.40 9.91 -31.37
CA GLN A 525 -11.19 10.30 -30.63
C GLN A 525 -10.18 9.15 -30.60
N ILE A 526 -10.63 7.91 -30.37
CA ILE A 526 -9.76 6.72 -30.44
C ILE A 526 -9.18 6.57 -31.85
N ALA A 527 -9.99 6.76 -32.90
CA ALA A 527 -9.54 6.70 -34.28
C ALA A 527 -8.52 7.81 -34.60
N ARG A 528 -8.71 9.02 -34.04
CA ARG A 528 -7.74 10.12 -34.16
C ARG A 528 -6.42 9.76 -33.49
N ILE A 529 -6.44 9.19 -32.28
CA ILE A 529 -5.24 8.71 -31.59
C ILE A 529 -4.50 7.69 -32.46
N GLY A 530 -5.22 6.71 -33.01
CA GLY A 530 -4.66 5.72 -33.92
C GLY A 530 -3.97 6.33 -35.13
N ARG A 531 -4.66 7.22 -35.85
CA ARG A 531 -4.10 7.91 -37.03
C ARG A 531 -2.87 8.75 -36.70
N ARG A 532 -2.84 9.40 -35.53
CA ARG A 532 -1.68 10.21 -35.11
C ARG A 532 -0.47 9.33 -34.82
N LEU A 533 -0.66 8.12 -34.29
CA LEU A 533 0.43 7.19 -34.01
C LEU A 533 0.84 6.32 -35.20
N GLU A 534 0.17 6.43 -36.35
CA GLU A 534 0.61 5.76 -37.58
C GLU A 534 2.00 6.27 -38.00
N GLY A 535 2.91 5.35 -38.29
CA GLY A 535 4.28 5.66 -38.71
C GLY A 535 5.24 6.09 -37.60
N CYS A 536 4.77 6.23 -36.34
CA CYS A 536 5.65 6.51 -35.21
C CYS A 536 6.51 5.28 -34.86
N ALA A 537 7.81 5.48 -34.63
CA ALA A 537 8.75 4.40 -34.33
C ALA A 537 8.84 4.11 -32.82
N PHE A 538 8.15 3.06 -32.37
CA PHE A 538 8.28 2.54 -31.00
C PHE A 538 7.92 1.05 -30.91
N ASP A 539 8.76 0.29 -30.24
CA ASP A 539 8.52 -1.14 -29.96
C ASP A 539 8.00 -1.36 -28.53
N ARG A 540 8.34 -0.46 -27.61
CA ARG A 540 7.99 -0.50 -26.19
C ARG A 540 7.07 0.64 -25.80
N MET A 541 6.25 0.40 -24.78
CA MET A 541 5.33 1.41 -24.24
C MET A 541 5.21 1.32 -22.73
N TYR A 542 5.37 2.45 -22.05
CA TYR A 542 5.29 2.56 -20.59
C TYR A 542 4.19 3.56 -20.18
N ALA A 543 3.30 3.09 -19.30
CA ALA A 543 2.23 3.89 -18.73
C ALA A 543 2.55 4.24 -17.26
N ALA A 544 1.63 4.92 -16.60
CA ALA A 544 1.81 5.50 -15.27
C ALA A 544 2.19 4.52 -14.14
N PHE A 545 1.96 3.21 -14.28
CA PHE A 545 2.17 2.23 -13.20
C PHE A 545 3.22 1.16 -13.53
N ALA A 546 3.94 0.67 -12.51
CA ALA A 546 5.09 -0.20 -12.72
C ALA A 546 4.73 -1.52 -13.44
N HIS A 547 3.49 -1.98 -13.27
CA HIS A 547 2.94 -3.18 -13.88
C HIS A 547 2.26 -2.93 -15.24
N THR A 548 2.12 -1.67 -15.69
CA THR A 548 1.44 -1.31 -16.94
C THR A 548 2.47 -0.96 -18.02
N ARG A 549 3.04 -2.00 -18.64
CA ARG A 549 4.12 -1.88 -19.62
C ARG A 549 3.96 -2.90 -20.75
N ILE A 550 4.28 -2.51 -21.97
CA ILE A 550 4.41 -3.40 -23.13
C ILE A 550 5.89 -3.43 -23.53
N LYS A 551 6.51 -4.61 -23.44
CA LYS A 551 7.96 -4.79 -23.64
C LYS A 551 8.39 -5.04 -25.09
N ALA A 552 7.43 -5.32 -25.99
CA ALA A 552 7.67 -5.50 -27.43
C ALA A 552 6.36 -5.42 -28.21
N GLY A 553 6.43 -5.00 -29.48
CA GLY A 553 5.30 -4.95 -30.40
C GLY A 553 4.23 -3.91 -30.02
N ALA A 554 4.59 -2.87 -29.28
CA ALA A 554 3.64 -1.89 -28.76
C ALA A 554 2.88 -1.16 -29.88
N ALA A 555 3.55 -0.71 -30.94
CA ALA A 555 2.90 -0.03 -32.06
C ALA A 555 1.80 -0.89 -32.72
N GLN A 556 2.08 -2.19 -32.94
CA GLN A 556 1.10 -3.11 -33.50
C GLN A 556 -0.10 -3.31 -32.56
N GLN A 557 0.17 -3.48 -31.26
CA GLN A 557 -0.86 -3.68 -30.25
C GLN A 557 -1.77 -2.46 -30.10
N VAL A 558 -1.22 -1.25 -30.16
CA VAL A 558 -2.02 0.00 -30.15
C VAL A 558 -2.94 0.04 -31.36
N GLN A 559 -2.42 -0.19 -32.57
CA GLN A 559 -3.23 -0.16 -33.79
C GLN A 559 -4.31 -1.25 -33.83
N GLN A 560 -4.02 -2.44 -33.29
CA GLN A 560 -5.01 -3.50 -33.12
C GLN A 560 -6.10 -3.11 -32.13
N ALA A 561 -5.73 -2.47 -31.01
CA ALA A 561 -6.69 -1.98 -30.02
C ALA A 561 -7.59 -0.88 -30.61
N VAL A 562 -7.04 0.08 -31.36
CA VAL A 562 -7.83 1.13 -32.03
C VAL A 562 -8.92 0.50 -32.90
N ARG A 563 -8.56 -0.43 -33.81
CA ARG A 563 -9.54 -1.10 -34.67
C ARG A 563 -10.61 -1.83 -33.87
N LYS A 564 -10.21 -2.53 -32.81
CA LYS A 564 -11.12 -3.28 -31.93
C LYS A 564 -12.09 -2.35 -31.20
N TYR A 565 -11.60 -1.28 -30.58
CA TYR A 565 -12.42 -0.36 -29.79
C TYR A 565 -13.36 0.46 -30.65
N CYS A 566 -12.88 1.02 -31.77
CA CYS A 566 -13.74 1.73 -32.71
C CYS A 566 -14.88 0.83 -33.17
N GLY A 567 -14.56 -0.41 -33.58
CA GLY A 567 -15.56 -1.35 -34.05
C GLY A 567 -16.59 -1.80 -33.01
N LEU A 568 -16.20 -1.84 -31.73
CA LEU A 568 -17.13 -2.13 -30.63
C LEU A 568 -18.02 -0.93 -30.30
N LEU A 569 -17.50 0.30 -30.39
CA LEU A 569 -18.21 1.52 -30.02
C LEU A 569 -19.14 2.04 -31.14
N ASP A 570 -18.79 1.83 -32.41
CA ASP A 570 -19.61 2.21 -33.56
C ASP A 570 -20.60 1.10 -34.01
N GLY A 571 -20.54 -0.07 -33.35
CA GLY A 571 -21.42 -1.21 -33.62
C GLY A 571 -21.07 -2.00 -34.89
N SER A 572 -19.98 -1.68 -35.58
CA SER A 572 -19.54 -2.41 -36.79
C SER A 572 -19.00 -3.82 -36.49
N VAL A 573 -18.59 -4.08 -35.24
CA VAL A 573 -18.24 -5.42 -34.76
C VAL A 573 -19.49 -6.08 -34.16
N GLN A 574 -20.28 -6.75 -35.00
CA GLN A 574 -21.29 -7.69 -34.52
C GLN A 574 -20.61 -8.89 -33.87
N ARG A 575 -20.65 -8.96 -32.53
CA ARG A 575 -20.63 -10.26 -31.86
C ARG A 575 -22.07 -10.73 -31.73
N ALA A 576 -22.33 -11.98 -32.07
CA ALA A 576 -23.57 -12.66 -31.72
C ALA A 576 -23.66 -12.73 -30.19
N TYR A 577 -24.19 -11.67 -29.56
CA TYR A 577 -24.70 -11.73 -28.21
C TYR A 577 -26.19 -12.09 -28.35
N ILE A 578 -26.48 -13.40 -28.24
CA ILE A 578 -27.81 -13.92 -27.93
C ILE A 578 -27.86 -14.10 -26.41
#